data_AF-R9HGB4-F1
#
_entry.id   AF-R9HGB4-F1
#
_cell.length_a   1.000
_cell.length_b   1.000
_cell.length_c   1.000
_cell.angle_alpha   90.00
_cell.angle_beta   90.00
_cell.angle_gamma   90.00
#
_symmetry.space_group_name_H-M   'P 1'
#
loop_
_entity.id
_entity.type
_entity.pdbx_description
1 polymer ?
#
loop_
_entity_poly.entity_id
_entity_poly.type
_entity_poly.pdbx_seq_one_letter_code
_entity_poly.pdbx_strand_id
1 'polypeptide(L)'
;MNKTILFFLALVLAATTACGRGSSNNNPVKEETMATEGNGKVIHLTKAEFLAKVYNFEKNPEEWKYEGDKPAIVDFYADWCGPCKMVAPILDELAKEYDGQIVIYKVDTEKEQELAGAFGIRSIPSILFIPMEGKPEMAQGAMPKASFKKAIDEFLLKK
;
A
#
# COMPACT_ATOMS: atom_id res chain seq x y z
N MET A 1 19.13 -44.21 2.46
CA MET A 1 19.13 -45.17 1.34
C MET A 1 19.45 -44.41 0.07
N ASN A 2 20.67 -44.62 -0.40
CA ASN A 2 21.37 -43.83 -1.41
C ASN A 2 21.15 -44.45 -2.79
N LYS A 3 20.97 -43.63 -3.82
CA LYS A 3 21.28 -43.97 -5.22
C LYS A 3 21.75 -42.68 -5.91
N THR A 4 23.05 -42.37 -5.93
CA THR A 4 24.10 -42.89 -6.82
C THR A 4 23.90 -42.46 -8.28
N ILE A 5 24.65 -41.41 -8.65
CA ILE A 5 25.47 -41.23 -9.88
C ILE A 5 24.76 -41.22 -11.23
N LEU A 6 24.86 -40.08 -11.94
CA LEU A 6 25.27 -40.03 -13.34
C LEU A 6 25.78 -38.62 -13.69
N PHE A 7 27.11 -38.48 -13.67
CA PHE A 7 27.85 -37.39 -14.29
C PHE A 7 27.70 -37.51 -15.81
N PHE A 8 27.09 -36.52 -16.46
CA PHE A 8 27.25 -36.31 -17.90
C PHE A 8 28.14 -35.10 -18.15
N LEU A 9 29.40 -35.43 -18.42
CA LEU A 9 30.42 -34.57 -19.00
C LEU A 9 30.07 -34.33 -20.47
N ALA A 10 29.68 -33.11 -20.82
CA ALA A 10 29.60 -32.67 -22.22
C ALA A 10 30.37 -31.35 -22.37
N LEU A 11 31.65 -31.51 -22.70
CA LEU A 11 32.57 -30.47 -23.14
C LEU A 11 32.18 -30.07 -24.58
N VAL A 12 31.68 -28.86 -24.78
CA VAL A 12 31.62 -28.23 -26.11
C VAL A 12 32.25 -26.85 -26.02
N LEU A 13 33.51 -26.77 -26.49
CA LEU A 13 34.15 -25.52 -26.87
C LEU A 13 33.62 -25.10 -28.25
N ALA A 14 33.07 -23.90 -28.33
CA ALA A 14 33.06 -23.13 -29.57
C ALA A 14 33.25 -21.64 -29.21
N ALA A 15 34.44 -21.14 -29.53
CA ALA A 15 34.77 -19.73 -29.45
C ALA A 15 34.36 -19.03 -30.75
N THR A 16 33.60 -17.94 -30.64
CA THR A 16 33.57 -16.87 -31.65
C THR A 16 33.46 -15.51 -30.96
N THR A 17 34.43 -14.67 -31.23
CA THR A 17 34.59 -13.27 -30.81
C THR A 17 33.59 -12.34 -31.49
N ALA A 18 32.96 -11.43 -30.74
CA ALA A 18 32.73 -10.03 -31.15
C ALA A 18 32.24 -9.18 -29.96
N CYS A 19 32.94 -8.07 -29.68
CA CYS A 19 32.56 -7.05 -28.71
C CYS A 19 31.36 -6.23 -29.22
N GLY A 20 30.37 -6.00 -28.37
CA GLY A 20 29.32 -4.99 -28.54
C GLY A 20 29.06 -4.29 -27.21
N ARG A 21 29.58 -3.08 -27.05
CA ARG A 21 29.42 -2.22 -25.88
C ARG A 21 28.06 -1.50 -25.99
N GLY A 22 27.07 -1.96 -25.25
CA GLY A 22 25.77 -1.29 -25.07
C GLY A 22 25.56 -0.94 -23.60
N SER A 23 25.71 0.34 -23.27
CA SER A 23 25.37 0.90 -21.97
C SER A 23 23.85 1.03 -21.86
N SER A 24 23.20 0.32 -20.94
CA SER A 24 21.87 0.72 -20.46
C SER A 24 21.58 0.12 -19.08
N ASN A 25 21.76 0.98 -18.09
CA ASN A 25 20.99 1.11 -16.84
C ASN A 25 20.42 -0.14 -16.15
N ASN A 26 21.02 -0.37 -14.98
CA ASN A 26 20.50 -1.00 -13.78
C ASN A 26 18.96 -0.99 -13.65
N ASN A 27 18.38 -2.16 -13.49
CA ASN A 27 17.64 -2.48 -12.27
C ASN A 27 17.47 -4.00 -12.14
N PRO A 28 17.95 -4.63 -11.04
CA PRO A 28 17.54 -5.98 -10.72
C PRO A 28 16.08 -5.94 -10.26
N VAL A 29 15.24 -6.74 -10.92
CA VAL A 29 13.88 -7.06 -10.47
C VAL A 29 14.01 -7.68 -9.08
N LYS A 30 13.69 -6.89 -8.04
CA LYS A 30 13.50 -7.42 -6.70
C LYS A 30 12.10 -8.01 -6.62
N GLU A 31 12.09 -9.32 -6.69
CA GLU A 31 11.12 -10.20 -6.06
C GLU A 31 11.00 -9.79 -4.57
N GLU A 32 10.03 -8.94 -4.25
CA GLU A 32 9.71 -8.57 -2.86
C GLU A 32 8.70 -9.56 -2.29
N THR A 33 9.29 -10.58 -1.69
CA THR A 33 8.78 -11.46 -0.64
C THR A 33 7.75 -10.80 0.27
N MET A 34 6.71 -11.59 0.58
CA MET A 34 5.63 -11.30 1.52
C MET A 34 6.15 -10.89 2.91
N ALA A 35 5.88 -9.64 3.28
CA ALA A 35 5.70 -9.06 4.62
C ALA A 35 6.20 -7.61 4.55
N THR A 36 5.28 -6.65 4.37
CA THR A 36 5.63 -5.24 4.54
C THR A 36 4.83 -4.65 5.68
N GLU A 37 5.41 -4.78 6.88
CA GLU A 37 5.21 -3.82 7.96
C GLU A 37 5.42 -2.40 7.39
N GLY A 38 4.48 -1.50 7.66
CA GLY A 38 4.61 -0.08 7.30
C GLY A 38 5.79 0.54 8.06
N ASN A 39 6.95 0.57 7.41
CA ASN A 39 8.19 1.20 7.88
C ASN A 39 8.14 2.72 7.63
N GLY A 40 7.15 3.38 8.23
CA GLY A 40 6.93 4.82 8.13
C GLY A 40 6.69 5.36 6.72
N LYS A 41 6.10 4.56 5.81
CA LYS A 41 5.81 4.95 4.43
C LYS A 41 4.34 4.77 4.08
N VAL A 42 3.85 5.62 3.17
CA VAL A 42 2.52 5.45 2.57
C VAL A 42 2.55 4.31 1.55
N ILE A 43 1.60 3.39 1.66
CA ILE A 43 1.52 2.17 0.84
C ILE A 43 0.36 2.27 -0.15
N HIS A 44 0.63 2.09 -1.44
CA HIS A 44 -0.43 2.02 -2.43
C HIS A 44 -1.12 0.65 -2.38
N LEU A 45 -2.45 0.62 -2.36
CA LEU A 45 -3.24 -0.60 -2.37
C LEU A 45 -4.02 -0.75 -3.67
N THR A 46 -4.02 -1.96 -4.20
CA THR A 46 -5.03 -2.46 -5.12
C THR A 46 -6.28 -2.96 -4.36
N LYS A 47 -7.39 -3.22 -5.05
CA LYS A 47 -8.58 -3.87 -4.44
C LYS A 47 -8.21 -5.18 -3.73
N ALA A 48 -7.42 -6.03 -4.39
CA ALA A 48 -7.05 -7.34 -3.83
C ALA A 48 -6.29 -7.20 -2.50
N GLU A 49 -5.36 -6.25 -2.43
CA GLU A 49 -4.61 -5.99 -1.19
C GLU A 49 -5.48 -5.32 -0.13
N PHE A 50 -6.40 -4.44 -0.52
CA PHE A 50 -7.37 -3.85 0.39
C PHE A 50 -8.24 -4.94 1.05
N LEU A 51 -8.75 -5.89 0.27
CA LEU A 51 -9.54 -7.02 0.78
C LEU A 51 -8.73 -7.93 1.73
N ALA A 52 -7.41 -7.99 1.56
CA ALA A 52 -6.54 -8.84 2.37
C ALA A 52 -6.00 -8.15 3.63
N LYS A 53 -5.74 -6.84 3.57
CA LYS A 53 -5.03 -6.08 4.62
C LYS A 53 -5.91 -5.10 5.36
N VAL A 54 -7.07 -4.72 4.80
CA VAL A 54 -7.93 -3.67 5.36
C VAL A 54 -9.32 -4.22 5.67
N TYR A 55 -10.13 -4.52 4.65
CA TYR A 55 -11.49 -5.00 4.87
C TYR A 55 -11.99 -5.80 3.69
N ASN A 56 -12.38 -7.05 3.97
CA ASN A 56 -12.96 -7.94 2.97
C ASN A 56 -14.49 -7.78 2.87
N PHE A 57 -14.93 -6.76 2.13
CA PHE A 57 -16.37 -6.52 1.90
C PHE A 57 -17.05 -7.58 1.02
N GLU A 58 -16.28 -8.39 0.28
CA GLU A 58 -16.86 -9.51 -0.49
C GLU A 58 -17.29 -10.65 0.42
N LYS A 59 -16.52 -10.90 1.49
CA LYS A 59 -16.84 -11.93 2.49
C LYS A 59 -17.80 -11.43 3.56
N ASN A 60 -17.69 -10.16 3.96
CA ASN A 60 -18.47 -9.59 5.06
C ASN A 60 -19.16 -8.29 4.61
N PRO A 61 -20.13 -8.33 3.67
CA PRO A 61 -20.70 -7.10 3.08
C PRO A 61 -21.49 -6.22 4.07
N GLU A 62 -22.03 -6.80 5.14
CA GLU A 62 -22.92 -6.12 6.10
C GLU A 62 -22.21 -5.73 7.41
N GLU A 63 -21.00 -6.25 7.65
CA GLU A 63 -20.27 -6.07 8.89
C GLU A 63 -18.85 -5.61 8.64
N TRP A 64 -18.49 -4.47 9.22
CA TRP A 64 -17.11 -4.01 9.20
C TRP A 64 -16.22 -4.91 10.04
N LYS A 65 -15.29 -5.61 9.37
CA LYS A 65 -14.25 -6.40 10.01
C LYS A 65 -12.88 -5.96 9.49
N TYR A 66 -12.14 -5.26 10.33
CA TYR A 66 -10.80 -4.83 10.00
C TYR A 66 -9.82 -6.01 10.05
N GLU A 67 -8.98 -6.15 9.02
CA GLU A 67 -8.00 -7.24 8.87
C GLU A 67 -6.59 -6.83 9.33
N GLY A 68 -6.34 -5.54 9.59
CA GLY A 68 -5.04 -5.03 10.00
C GLY A 68 -4.74 -5.18 11.49
N ASP A 69 -3.46 -5.09 11.85
CA ASP A 69 -2.93 -5.22 13.20
C ASP A 69 -2.65 -3.88 13.90
N LYS A 70 -2.76 -2.77 13.16
CA LYS A 70 -2.58 -1.39 13.64
C LYS A 70 -3.67 -0.49 13.08
N PRO A 71 -4.03 0.61 13.78
CA PRO A 71 -4.92 1.62 13.20
C PRO A 71 -4.38 2.11 11.87
N ALA A 72 -5.27 2.45 10.96
CA ALA A 72 -4.89 2.85 9.61
C ALA A 72 -5.60 4.10 9.11
N ILE A 73 -4.98 4.73 8.12
CA ILE A 73 -5.58 5.75 7.28
C ILE A 73 -5.58 5.23 5.84
N VAL A 74 -6.65 5.43 5.10
CA VAL A 74 -6.70 5.19 3.65
C VAL A 74 -7.06 6.48 2.93
N ASP A 75 -6.15 6.97 2.09
CA ASP A 75 -6.38 8.11 1.19
C ASP A 75 -6.90 7.63 -0.18
N PHE A 76 -8.18 7.88 -0.44
CA PHE A 76 -8.78 7.69 -1.76
C PHE A 76 -8.50 8.92 -2.62
N TYR A 77 -7.69 8.75 -3.66
CA TYR A 77 -7.12 9.85 -4.43
C TYR A 77 -7.12 9.56 -5.94
N ALA A 78 -6.72 10.56 -6.73
CA ALA A 78 -6.34 10.38 -8.13
C ALA A 78 -5.15 11.30 -8.51
N ASP A 79 -4.36 10.91 -9.51
CA ASP A 79 -3.16 11.65 -9.92
C ASP A 79 -3.45 13.05 -10.51
N TRP A 80 -4.66 13.28 -11.04
CA TRP A 80 -5.07 14.56 -11.59
C TRP A 80 -5.62 15.53 -10.52
N CYS A 81 -5.90 15.04 -9.31
CA CYS A 81 -6.54 15.80 -8.26
C CYS A 81 -5.56 16.77 -7.57
N GLY A 82 -5.80 18.07 -7.74
CA GLY A 82 -4.99 19.14 -7.13
C GLY A 82 -4.92 19.06 -5.59
N PRO A 83 -6.05 19.01 -4.87
CA PRO A 83 -6.05 18.87 -3.41
C PRO A 83 -5.35 17.60 -2.91
N CYS A 84 -5.46 16.49 -3.63
CA CYS A 84 -4.79 15.23 -3.28
C CYS A 84 -3.27 15.38 -3.30
N LYS A 85 -2.71 16.15 -4.26
CA LYS A 85 -1.28 16.45 -4.31
C LYS A 85 -0.79 17.28 -3.12
N MET A 86 -1.66 18.08 -2.50
CA MET A 86 -1.32 18.81 -1.27
C MET A 86 -1.34 17.89 -0.04
N VAL A 87 -2.24 16.92 -0.01
CA VAL A 87 -2.38 15.95 1.10
C VAL A 87 -1.27 14.90 1.09
N ALA A 88 -0.84 14.43 -0.09
CA ALA A 88 0.18 13.39 -0.23
C ALA A 88 1.46 13.63 0.61
N PRO A 89 2.16 14.78 0.52
CA PRO A 89 3.35 15.01 1.33
C PRO A 89 3.06 15.08 2.83
N ILE A 90 1.87 15.52 3.23
CA ILE A 90 1.45 15.53 4.64
C ILE A 90 1.33 14.10 5.16
N LEU A 91 0.70 13.21 4.39
CA LEU A 91 0.58 11.79 4.75
C LEU A 91 1.94 11.08 4.77
N ASP A 92 2.85 11.42 3.85
CA ASP A 92 4.22 10.89 3.86
C ASP A 92 5.01 11.28 5.12
N GLU A 93 4.83 12.53 5.60
CA GLU A 93 5.43 12.96 6.86
C GLU A 93 4.80 12.25 8.06
N LEU A 94 3.47 12.13 8.08
CA LEU A 94 2.75 11.49 9.18
C LEU A 94 3.04 10.00 9.27
N ALA A 95 3.22 9.32 8.13
CA ALA A 95 3.63 7.92 8.11
C ALA A 95 4.95 7.73 8.87
N LYS A 96 5.92 8.62 8.67
CA LYS A 96 7.21 8.60 9.39
C LYS A 96 7.07 9.01 10.85
N GLU A 97 6.28 10.05 11.11
CA GLU A 97 6.11 10.61 12.46
C GLU A 97 5.42 9.62 13.41
N TYR A 98 4.48 8.83 12.88
CA TYR A 98 3.73 7.80 13.60
C TYR A 98 4.19 6.38 13.23
N ASP A 99 5.43 6.25 12.77
CA ASP A 99 5.99 4.94 12.42
C ASP A 99 5.84 3.95 13.58
N GLY A 100 5.52 2.71 13.23
CA GLY A 100 5.22 1.65 14.19
C GLY A 100 3.85 1.76 14.88
N GLN A 101 3.18 2.93 14.91
CA GLN A 101 1.91 3.14 15.61
C GLN A 101 0.69 3.05 14.70
N ILE A 102 0.76 3.57 13.48
CA ILE A 102 -0.32 3.50 12.48
C ILE A 102 0.24 3.06 11.13
N VAL A 103 -0.65 2.67 10.22
CA VAL A 103 -0.31 2.44 8.81
C VAL A 103 -1.08 3.40 7.91
N ILE A 104 -0.41 4.01 6.94
CA ILE A 104 -1.07 4.89 5.98
C ILE A 104 -1.06 4.23 4.61
N TYR A 105 -2.25 4.06 4.05
CA TYR A 105 -2.49 3.53 2.73
C TYR A 105 -3.03 4.60 1.80
N LYS A 106 -2.93 4.34 0.50
CA LYS A 106 -3.61 5.13 -0.53
C LYS A 106 -4.18 4.23 -1.62
N VAL A 107 -5.31 4.64 -2.18
CA VAL A 107 -6.04 3.94 -3.23
C VAL A 107 -6.32 4.92 -4.36
N ASP A 108 -5.82 4.60 -5.56
CA ASP A 108 -6.14 5.34 -6.77
C ASP A 108 -7.54 4.95 -7.26
N THR A 109 -8.48 5.90 -7.17
CA THR A 109 -9.89 5.66 -7.51
C THR A 109 -10.14 5.46 -9.00
N GLU A 110 -9.22 5.91 -9.86
CA GLU A 110 -9.33 5.69 -11.32
C GLU A 110 -9.01 4.24 -11.69
N LYS A 111 -8.07 3.63 -10.95
CA LYS A 111 -7.64 2.25 -11.16
C LYS A 111 -8.54 1.27 -10.41
N GLU A 112 -8.97 1.62 -9.20
CA GLU A 112 -9.72 0.75 -8.29
C GLU A 112 -11.19 1.19 -8.19
N GLN A 113 -11.86 1.32 -9.34
CA GLN A 113 -13.22 1.90 -9.43
C GLN A 113 -14.27 1.10 -8.65
N GLU A 114 -14.14 -0.23 -8.62
CA GLU A 114 -15.07 -1.08 -7.86
C GLU A 114 -14.91 -0.88 -6.36
N LEU A 115 -13.67 -0.79 -5.87
CA LEU A 115 -13.36 -0.48 -4.48
C LEU A 115 -13.88 0.92 -4.11
N ALA A 116 -13.60 1.92 -4.95
CA ALA A 116 -14.12 3.27 -4.74
C ALA A 116 -15.66 3.30 -4.73
N GLY A 117 -16.30 2.53 -5.60
CA GLY A 117 -17.75 2.37 -5.66
C GLY A 117 -18.34 1.73 -4.40
N ALA A 118 -17.70 0.68 -3.87
CA ALA A 118 -18.13 -0.02 -2.65
C ALA A 118 -18.12 0.91 -1.42
N PHE A 119 -17.16 1.82 -1.34
CA PHE A 119 -17.08 2.85 -0.30
C PHE A 119 -17.88 4.12 -0.62
N GLY A 120 -18.57 4.16 -1.76
CA GLY A 120 -19.36 5.31 -2.16
C GLY A 120 -18.54 6.58 -2.36
N ILE A 121 -17.28 6.47 -2.80
CA ILE A 121 -16.41 7.63 -3.01
C ILE A 121 -16.96 8.47 -4.16
N ARG A 122 -17.42 9.69 -3.86
CA ARG A 122 -17.97 10.67 -4.83
C ARG A 122 -17.11 11.92 -5.00
N SER A 123 -16.15 12.11 -4.11
CA SER A 123 -15.24 13.25 -4.09
C SER A 123 -13.87 12.78 -3.61
N ILE A 124 -12.82 13.41 -4.12
CA ILE A 124 -11.44 13.12 -3.73
C ILE A 124 -10.71 14.42 -3.34
N PRO A 125 -9.81 14.38 -2.35
CA PRO A 125 -9.49 13.19 -1.55
C PRO A 125 -10.63 12.83 -0.59
N SER A 126 -10.78 11.54 -0.30
CA SER A 126 -11.61 11.04 0.79
C SER A 126 -10.72 10.21 1.71
N ILE A 127 -10.71 10.54 2.99
CA ILE A 127 -9.79 9.96 3.98
C ILE A 127 -10.59 9.07 4.92
N LEU A 128 -10.30 7.78 4.91
CA LEU A 128 -10.88 6.81 5.84
C LEU A 128 -9.94 6.61 7.03
N PHE A 129 -10.41 6.91 8.23
CA PHE A 129 -9.73 6.66 9.49
C PHE A 129 -10.24 5.36 10.10
N ILE A 130 -9.34 4.42 10.38
CA ILE A 130 -9.68 3.07 10.83
C ILE A 130 -9.05 2.82 12.20
N PRO A 131 -9.83 2.92 13.30
CA PRO A 131 -9.34 2.55 14.63
C PRO A 131 -9.27 1.02 14.77
N MET A 132 -8.52 0.52 15.76
CA MET A 132 -8.51 -0.93 16.07
C MET A 132 -9.85 -1.42 16.61
N GLU A 133 -10.61 -0.53 17.25
CA GLU A 133 -11.89 -0.85 17.87
C GLU A 133 -12.95 0.15 17.42
N GLY A 134 -14.11 -0.36 17.01
CA GLY A 134 -15.22 0.44 16.52
C GLY A 134 -15.30 0.49 15.00
N LYS A 135 -16.10 1.43 14.50
CA LYS A 135 -16.31 1.64 13.06
C LYS A 135 -15.35 2.70 12.53
N PRO A 136 -14.91 2.59 11.28
CA PRO A 136 -14.09 3.61 10.67
C PRO A 136 -14.90 4.87 10.38
N GLU A 137 -14.24 6.01 10.30
CA GLU A 137 -14.84 7.31 9.97
C GLU A 137 -14.26 7.87 8.68
N MET A 138 -15.14 8.41 7.83
CA MET A 138 -14.75 9.01 6.56
C MET A 138 -14.77 10.54 6.68
N ALA A 139 -13.66 11.18 6.32
CA ALA A 139 -13.59 12.62 6.10
C ALA A 139 -13.46 12.93 4.61
N GLN A 140 -14.24 13.89 4.11
CA GLN A 140 -14.18 14.30 2.72
C GLN A 140 -13.36 15.59 2.56
N GLY A 141 -12.54 15.63 1.52
CA GLY A 141 -11.74 16.80 1.15
C GLY A 141 -10.37 16.84 1.83
N ALA A 142 -9.55 17.79 1.36
CA ALA A 142 -8.23 18.02 1.91
C ALA A 142 -8.31 18.70 3.29
N MET A 143 -7.42 18.31 4.20
CA MET A 143 -7.30 18.92 5.53
C MET A 143 -5.84 19.19 5.88
N PRO A 144 -5.57 20.18 6.76
CA PRO A 144 -4.21 20.50 7.16
C PRO A 144 -3.61 19.40 8.06
N LYS A 145 -2.26 19.35 8.12
CA LYS A 145 -1.52 18.39 8.96
C LYS A 145 -1.99 18.36 10.42
N ALA A 146 -2.32 19.52 10.99
CA ALA A 146 -2.81 19.61 12.37
C ALA A 146 -4.13 18.84 12.58
N SER A 147 -5.05 18.87 11.60
CA SER A 147 -6.30 18.11 11.65
C SER A 147 -6.05 16.61 11.56
N PHE A 148 -5.12 16.17 10.70
CA PHE A 148 -4.70 14.77 10.65
C PHE A 148 -4.11 14.31 11.97
N LYS A 149 -3.17 15.07 12.56
CA LYS A 149 -2.57 14.73 13.86
C LYS A 149 -3.62 14.58 14.94
N LYS A 150 -4.56 15.52 15.01
CA LYS A 150 -5.69 15.46 15.94
C LYS A 150 -6.51 14.17 15.76
N ALA A 151 -6.88 13.83 14.53
CA ALA A 151 -7.60 12.59 14.25
C ALA A 151 -6.79 11.33 14.61
N ILE A 152 -5.48 11.33 14.33
CA ILE A 152 -4.60 10.22 14.71
C ILE A 152 -4.53 10.07 16.24
N ASP A 153 -4.25 11.14 16.97
CA ASP A 153 -4.05 11.09 18.40
C ASP A 153 -5.36 10.79 19.15
N GLU A 154 -6.44 11.51 18.84
CA GLU A 154 -7.70 11.41 19.58
C GLU A 154 -8.57 10.21 19.13
N PHE A 155 -8.65 9.92 17.83
CA PHE A 155 -9.56 8.91 17.29
C PHE A 155 -8.89 7.56 17.04
N LEU A 156 -7.70 7.54 16.42
CA LEU A 156 -7.01 6.28 16.11
C LEU A 156 -6.27 5.70 17.32
N LEU A 157 -5.56 6.55 18.06
CA LEU A 157 -4.67 6.15 19.17
C LEU A 157 -5.28 6.38 20.56
N LYS A 158 -6.34 7.21 20.65
CA LYS A 158 -7.05 7.55 21.89
C LYS A 158 -6.12 8.00 23.03
N LYS A 159 -5.16 8.89 22.74
CA LYS A 159 -4.16 9.39 23.70
C LYS A 159 -4.07 10.91 23.76
#